data_AF-A0A246GGM2-F1
#
_entry.id   AF-A0A246GGM2-F1
#
_cell.length_a   1.000
_cell.length_b   1.000
_cell.length_c   1.000
_cell.angle_alpha   90.00
_cell.angle_beta   90.00
_cell.angle_gamma   90.00
#
_symmetry.space_group_name_H-M   'P 1'
#
loop_
_entity.id
_entity.type
_entity.pdbx_description
1 polymer ?
#
loop_
_entity_poly.entity_id
_entity_poly.type
_entity_poly.pdbx_seq_one_letter_code
_entity_poly.pdbx_strand_id
1 'polypeptide(L)'
;KKYSINGKWKVDCKNGLGNLNIKDKEASLVVLYNQIYIDMSEIKKNDIENGVSYKLKEIPEDIGNIGRNLNWKEYLNDEPIAYIKMINDKTIKFYWYGFYNEKTKKENLKK
;
A
#
# COMPACT_ATOMS: atom_id res chain seq x y z
N LYS A 1 24.38 6.48 0.48
CA LYS A 1 23.46 7.26 -0.40
C LYS A 1 22.10 7.28 0.26
N LYS A 2 21.48 8.45 0.45
CA LYS A 2 20.08 8.54 0.89
C LYS A 2 19.21 8.05 -0.26
N TYR A 3 18.50 6.93 -0.09
CA TYR A 3 17.62 6.39 -1.13
C TYR A 3 16.28 7.14 -1.10
N SER A 4 15.65 7.28 -2.26
CA SER A 4 14.33 7.89 -2.38
C SER A 4 13.43 6.97 -3.20
N ILE A 5 12.30 6.58 -2.63
CA ILE A 5 11.28 5.77 -3.30
C ILE A 5 10.19 6.64 -3.97
N ASN A 6 10.31 7.97 -3.87
CA ASN A 6 9.39 8.90 -4.51
C ASN A 6 9.37 8.65 -6.03
N GLY A 7 8.16 8.57 -6.59
CA GLY A 7 7.98 8.33 -8.01
C GLY A 7 6.69 7.59 -8.32
N LYS A 8 6.49 7.34 -9.61
CA LYS A 8 5.39 6.56 -10.14
C LYS A 8 5.90 5.21 -10.60
N TRP A 9 5.52 4.17 -9.87
CA TRP A 9 5.89 2.79 -10.12
C TRP A 9 4.76 2.08 -10.85
N LYS A 10 5.12 1.27 -11.85
CA LYS A 10 4.18 0.49 -12.65
C LYS A 10 4.72 -0.92 -12.81
N VAL A 11 3.82 -1.90 -12.91
CA VAL A 11 4.18 -3.28 -13.25
C VAL A 11 4.68 -3.37 -14.70
N ASP A 12 4.02 -2.65 -15.61
CA ASP A 12 4.45 -2.42 -16.99
C ASP A 12 4.34 -0.93 -17.32
N CYS A 13 5.44 -0.34 -17.79
CA CYS A 13 5.51 1.07 -18.19
C CYS A 13 4.57 1.41 -19.35
N LYS A 14 4.25 0.44 -20.22
CA LYS A 14 3.44 0.65 -21.44
C LYS A 14 1.94 0.40 -21.21
N ASN A 15 1.58 -0.75 -20.62
CA ASN A 15 0.18 -1.20 -20.60
C ASN A 15 -0.39 -1.47 -19.20
N GLY A 16 0.37 -1.26 -18.13
CA GLY A 16 -0.07 -1.54 -16.77
C GLY A 16 -1.07 -0.51 -16.22
N LEU A 17 -2.27 -0.97 -15.84
CA LEU A 17 -3.27 -0.18 -15.11
C LEU A 17 -2.88 0.00 -13.62
N GLY A 18 -2.32 -1.05 -13.03
CA GLY A 18 -1.80 -1.03 -11.66
C GLY A 18 -0.60 -0.10 -11.55
N ASN A 19 -0.75 0.94 -10.73
CA ASN A 19 0.33 1.88 -10.47
C ASN A 19 0.35 2.29 -9.00
N LEU A 20 1.56 2.56 -8.53
CA LEU A 20 1.85 3.01 -7.18
C LEU A 20 2.52 4.37 -7.28
N ASN A 21 1.87 5.39 -6.74
CA ASN A 21 2.42 6.74 -6.68
C ASN A 21 2.90 7.02 -5.27
N ILE A 22 4.17 7.41 -5.12
CA ILE A 22 4.78 7.69 -3.82
C ILE A 22 5.29 9.12 -3.81
N LYS A 23 4.84 9.89 -2.83
CA LYS A 23 5.29 11.27 -2.60
C LYS A 23 5.52 11.48 -1.12
N ASP A 24 6.78 11.64 -0.76
CA ASP A 24 7.26 11.85 0.60
C ASP A 24 6.87 10.69 1.52
N LYS A 25 5.94 10.91 2.44
CA LYS A 25 5.46 9.90 3.39
C LYS A 25 4.11 9.30 2.99
N GLU A 26 3.60 9.66 1.82
CA GLU A 26 2.30 9.20 1.34
C GLU A 26 2.48 8.34 0.09
N ALA A 27 1.61 7.34 -0.05
CA ALA A 27 1.55 6.51 -1.23
C ALA A 27 0.09 6.20 -1.60
N SER A 28 -0.18 6.08 -2.90
CA SER A 28 -1.49 5.71 -3.42
C SER A 28 -1.32 4.54 -4.38
N LEU A 29 -2.01 3.44 -4.11
CA LEU A 29 -2.02 2.23 -4.94
C LEU A 29 -3.33 2.14 -5.70
N VAL A 30 -3.23 2.08 -7.03
CA VAL A 30 -4.35 1.74 -7.90
C VAL A 30 -4.47 0.23 -7.98
N VAL A 31 -5.47 -0.34 -7.31
CA VAL A 31 -5.76 -1.78 -7.34
C VAL A 31 -6.64 -2.11 -8.55
N LEU A 32 -7.68 -1.32 -8.76
CA LEU A 32 -8.58 -1.43 -9.90
C LEU A 32 -8.88 -0.04 -10.43
N TYR A 33 -8.50 0.22 -11.68
CA TYR A 33 -8.63 1.54 -12.28
C TYR A 33 -10.08 2.03 -12.23
N ASN A 34 -10.28 3.29 -11.81
CA ASN A 34 -11.57 3.94 -11.59
C ASN A 34 -12.49 3.31 -10.54
N GLN A 35 -12.02 2.34 -9.75
CA GLN A 35 -12.85 1.65 -8.76
C GLN A 35 -12.20 1.55 -7.39
N ILE A 36 -10.91 1.24 -7.28
CA ILE A 36 -10.29 0.99 -5.96
C ILE A 36 -8.91 1.63 -5.90
N TYR A 37 -8.82 2.62 -5.00
CA TYR A 37 -7.61 3.34 -4.65
C TYR A 37 -7.31 3.11 -3.16
N ILE A 38 -6.08 2.74 -2.84
CA ILE A 38 -5.64 2.55 -1.46
C ILE A 38 -4.61 3.61 -1.13
N ASP A 39 -5.01 4.56 -0.30
CA ASP A 39 -4.13 5.60 0.19
C ASP A 39 -3.45 5.16 1.49
N MET A 40 -2.16 5.43 1.55
CA MET A 40 -1.23 4.86 2.51
C MET A 40 -0.34 5.93 3.10
N SER A 41 0.02 5.74 4.37
CA SER A 41 0.99 6.59 5.07
C SER A 41 2.15 5.78 5.62
N GLU A 42 3.36 6.32 5.50
CA GLU A 42 4.59 5.72 6.02
C GLU A 42 4.52 5.62 7.54
N ILE A 43 4.84 4.43 8.06
CA ILE A 43 4.97 4.18 9.52
C ILE A 43 6.40 3.97 9.97
N LYS A 44 7.24 3.37 9.11
CA LYS A 44 8.60 2.98 9.50
C LYS A 44 9.52 2.87 8.28
N LYS A 45 10.73 3.41 8.42
CA LYS A 45 11.86 3.15 7.50
C LYS A 45 12.79 2.09 8.06
N ASN A 46 13.31 1.26 7.18
CA ASN A 46 14.37 0.30 7.43
C ASN A 46 15.55 0.62 6.51
N ASP A 47 16.49 1.41 7.01
CA ASP A 47 17.63 1.86 6.22
C ASP A 47 18.64 0.75 5.91
N ILE A 48 18.66 -0.34 6.69
CA ILE A 48 19.52 -1.51 6.44
C ILE A 48 19.07 -2.21 5.15
N GLU A 49 17.77 -2.27 4.92
CA GLU A 49 17.18 -2.95 3.75
C GLU A 49 16.74 -2.01 2.63
N ASN A 50 16.92 -0.69 2.78
CA ASN A 50 16.31 0.33 1.94
C ASN A 50 14.79 0.14 1.80
N GLY A 51 14.13 -0.09 2.93
CA GLY A 51 12.73 -0.48 3.00
C GLY A 51 11.84 0.52 3.72
N VAL A 52 10.56 0.53 3.36
CA VAL A 52 9.54 1.41 3.97
C VAL A 52 8.24 0.65 4.16
N SER A 53 7.70 0.68 5.38
CA SER A 53 6.40 0.10 5.73
C SER A 53 5.30 1.16 5.69
N TYR A 54 4.12 0.76 5.24
CA TYR A 54 2.96 1.61 5.06
C TYR A 54 1.73 1.03 5.77
N LYS A 55 0.92 1.91 6.36
CA LYS A 55 -0.42 1.61 6.88
C LYS A 55 -1.51 2.23 6.00
N LEU A 56 -2.75 1.82 6.23
CA LEU A 56 -3.92 2.47 5.62
C LEU A 56 -4.04 3.91 6.14
N LYS A 57 -4.10 4.89 5.24
CA LYS A 57 -4.25 6.31 5.59
C LYS A 57 -5.70 6.64 5.94
N GLU A 58 -6.61 6.21 5.08
CA GLU A 58 -8.04 6.46 5.19
C GLU A 58 -8.85 5.32 4.57
N ILE A 59 -10.14 5.28 4.88
CA ILE A 59 -11.05 4.28 4.31
C ILE A 59 -11.17 4.60 2.81
N PRO A 60 -10.93 3.64 1.90
CA PRO A 60 -11.10 3.87 0.47
C PRO A 60 -12.52 4.37 0.15
N GLU A 61 -12.65 5.32 -0.78
CA GLU A 61 -13.96 5.87 -1.16
C GLU A 61 -14.87 4.82 -1.80
N ASP A 62 -14.28 3.97 -2.65
CA ASP A 62 -14.97 2.83 -3.24
C ASP A 62 -14.26 1.52 -2.86
N ILE A 63 -15.01 0.74 -2.09
CA ILE A 63 -14.64 -0.52 -1.44
C ILE A 63 -15.37 -1.71 -2.07
N GLY A 64 -16.12 -1.46 -3.16
CA GLY A 64 -17.00 -2.42 -3.80
C GLY A 64 -18.09 -2.97 -2.85
N ASN A 65 -18.86 -3.94 -3.35
CA ASN A 65 -19.89 -4.59 -2.54
C ASN A 65 -19.31 -5.40 -1.38
N ILE A 66 -18.14 -6.02 -1.57
CA ILE A 66 -17.49 -6.87 -0.56
C ILE A 66 -17.03 -6.03 0.63
N GLY A 67 -16.51 -4.83 0.37
CA GLY A 67 -16.02 -3.97 1.42
C GLY A 67 -17.13 -3.30 2.24
N ARG A 68 -18.33 -3.07 1.68
CA ARG A 68 -19.41 -2.34 2.39
C ARG A 68 -19.82 -2.97 3.73
N ASN A 69 -19.68 -4.28 3.88
CA ASN A 69 -20.05 -4.99 5.11
C ASN A 69 -18.90 -5.09 6.12
N LEU A 70 -17.72 -4.54 5.82
CA LEU A 70 -16.58 -4.54 6.73
C LEU A 70 -16.66 -3.36 7.69
N ASN A 71 -16.29 -3.58 8.96
CA ASN A 71 -16.10 -2.50 9.92
C ASN A 71 -14.75 -1.81 9.67
N TRP A 72 -14.70 -0.92 8.67
CA TRP A 72 -13.48 -0.24 8.22
C TRP A 72 -12.71 0.50 9.32
N LYS A 73 -13.39 0.91 10.39
CA LYS A 73 -12.73 1.51 11.57
C LYS A 73 -11.70 0.59 12.21
N GLU A 74 -11.90 -0.74 12.15
CA GLU A 74 -10.96 -1.72 12.70
C GLU A 74 -9.71 -1.92 11.83
N TYR A 75 -9.68 -1.36 10.62
CA TYR A 75 -8.57 -1.44 9.67
C TYR A 75 -7.77 -0.12 9.58
N LEU A 76 -8.29 0.96 10.17
CA LEU A 76 -7.56 2.21 10.37
C LEU A 76 -6.75 2.14 11.67
N ASN A 77 -5.61 1.48 11.59
CA ASN A 77 -4.70 1.26 12.70
C ASN A 77 -3.24 1.43 12.23
N ASP A 78 -2.28 1.24 13.14
CA ASP A 78 -0.84 1.39 12.85
C ASP A 78 -0.18 0.11 12.31
N GLU A 79 -0.95 -0.91 11.96
CA GLU A 79 -0.41 -2.16 11.42
C GLU A 79 -0.05 -2.02 9.93
N PRO A 80 1.07 -2.61 9.50
CA PRO A 80 1.51 -2.51 8.12
C PRO A 80 0.56 -3.27 7.18
N ILE A 81 0.11 -2.60 6.13
CA ILE A 81 -0.64 -3.23 5.03
C ILE A 81 0.24 -3.50 3.81
N ALA A 82 1.39 -2.82 3.74
CA ALA A 82 2.36 -2.96 2.67
C ALA A 82 3.79 -2.69 3.12
N TYR A 83 4.74 -3.26 2.39
CA TYR A 83 6.16 -2.96 2.52
C TYR A 83 6.78 -2.77 1.14
N ILE A 84 7.65 -1.77 1.01
CA ILE A 84 8.39 -1.47 -0.21
C ILE A 84 9.86 -1.65 0.08
N LYS A 85 10.56 -2.41 -0.76
CA LYS A 85 12.01 -2.56 -0.71
C LYS A 85 12.62 -2.05 -2.00
N MET A 86 13.49 -1.05 -1.92
CA MET A 86 14.25 -0.60 -3.07
C MET A 86 15.32 -1.63 -3.42
N ILE A 87 15.35 -2.07 -4.69
CA ILE A 87 16.41 -2.94 -5.22
C ILE A 87 17.47 -2.08 -5.89
N ASN A 88 17.04 -1.11 -6.70
CA ASN A 88 17.87 -0.07 -7.32
C ASN A 88 16.98 1.15 -7.68
N ASP A 89 17.54 2.13 -8.38
CA ASP A 89 16.86 3.36 -8.80
C ASP A 89 15.68 3.15 -9.75
N LYS A 90 15.55 1.96 -10.36
CA LYS A 90 14.53 1.63 -11.36
C LYS A 90 13.67 0.41 -10.96
N THR A 91 13.91 -0.17 -9.80
CA THR A 91 13.25 -1.42 -9.39
C THR A 91 12.97 -1.43 -7.90
N ILE A 92 11.71 -1.68 -7.57
CA ILE A 92 11.24 -1.93 -6.21
C ILE A 92 10.62 -3.31 -6.12
N LYS A 93 10.63 -3.90 -4.93
CA LYS A 93 9.74 -4.98 -4.56
C LYS A 93 8.61 -4.40 -3.71
N PHE A 94 7.38 -4.64 -4.16
CA PHE A 94 6.16 -4.28 -3.45
C PHE A 94 5.56 -5.52 -2.80
N TYR A 95 5.48 -5.52 -1.48
CA TYR A 95 4.85 -6.56 -0.69
C TYR A 95 3.50 -6.05 -0.20
N TRP A 96 2.44 -6.79 -0.50
CA TRP A 96 1.08 -6.48 -0.10
C TRP A 96 0.60 -7.52 0.91
N TYR A 97 0.31 -7.07 2.13
CA TYR A 97 -0.17 -7.93 3.22
C TYR A 97 -1.70 -7.94 3.31
N GLY A 98 -2.34 -6.91 2.77
CA GLY A 98 -3.78 -6.71 2.89
C GLY A 98 -4.16 -5.89 4.11
N PHE A 99 -5.46 -5.73 4.32
CA PHE A 99 -5.97 -4.95 5.44
C PHE A 99 -5.94 -5.79 6.72
N TYR A 100 -5.25 -5.30 7.74
CA TYR A 100 -5.22 -5.92 9.05
C TYR A 100 -6.44 -5.51 9.88
N ASN A 101 -7.20 -6.48 10.35
CA ASN A 101 -8.31 -6.24 11.26
C ASN A 101 -7.86 -6.42 12.71
N GLU A 102 -7.81 -5.32 13.47
CA GLU A 102 -7.30 -5.31 14.86
C GLU A 102 -8.08 -6.23 15.80
N LYS A 103 -9.41 -6.29 15.62
CA LYS A 103 -10.30 -7.08 16.48
C LYS A 103 -10.11 -8.58 16.32
N THR A 104 -9.93 -9.04 15.09
CA THR A 104 -9.78 -10.46 14.77
C THR A 104 -8.33 -10.92 14.72
N LYS A 105 -7.37 -9.97 14.75
CA LYS A 105 -5.93 -10.19 14.62
C LYS A 105 -5.57 -10.97 13.35
N LYS A 106 -6.29 -10.71 12.26
CA LYS A 106 -6.12 -11.40 10.98
C LYS A 106 -5.98 -10.41 9.83
N GLU A 107 -5.13 -10.76 8.88
CA GLU A 107 -5.10 -10.13 7.56
C GLU A 107 -6.30 -10.65 6.76
N ASN A 108 -7.18 -9.74 6.33
CA ASN A 108 -8.33 -10.11 5.49
C ASN A 108 -7.96 -9.96 4.02
N LEU A 109 -7.20 -10.94 3.52
CA LEU A 109 -7.16 -11.35 2.11
C LEU A 109 -7.10 -12.87 2.07
N LYS A 110 -8.25 -13.52 2.22
CA LYS A 110 -8.33 -14.94 1.87
C LYS A 110 -8.19 -15.05 0.34
N LYS A 111 -7.17 -15.80 -0.09
CA LYS A 111 -7.00 -16.32 -1.45
C LYS A 111 -8.31 -16.87 -2.02
#